data_AF-A0A5C7J665-F1
#
_entry.id   AF-A0A5C7J665-F1
#
_cell.length_a   1.000
_cell.length_b   1.000
_cell.length_c   1.000
_cell.angle_alpha   90.00
_cell.angle_beta   90.00
_cell.angle_gamma   90.00
#
_symmetry.space_group_name_H-M   'P 1'
#
loop_
_entity.id
_entity.type
_entity.pdbx_description
1 polymer ?
#
loop_
_entity_poly.entity_id
_entity_poly.type
_entity_poly.pdbx_seq_one_letter_code
_entity_poly.pdbx_strand_id
1 'polypeptide(L)' 'MKTTRARRESESKRYMTLYQVDNHDLSHYDLVIDTTNTPPAEVVKKILDSLTERGLIRPESIV' A
#
# COMPACT_ATOMS: atom_id res chain seq x y z
N MET A 1 -24.12 13.86 1.89
CA MET A 1 -22.72 13.50 1.59
C MET A 1 -22.38 12.24 2.38
N LYS A 2 -21.92 11.16 1.74
CA LYS A 2 -21.50 9.94 2.48
C LYS A 2 -20.19 10.21 3.22
N THR A 3 -20.07 9.74 4.46
CA THR A 3 -18.85 9.85 5.25
C THR A 3 -17.75 8.92 4.70
N THR A 4 -16.48 9.23 4.98
CA THR A 4 -15.34 8.37 4.61
C THR A 4 -15.50 6.94 5.14
N ARG A 5 -16.05 6.79 6.34
CA ARG A 5 -16.33 5.48 6.94
C ARG A 5 -17.33 4.66 6.13
N ALA A 6 -18.47 5.26 5.77
CA ALA A 6 -19.50 4.59 4.98
C ALA A 6 -19.01 4.18 3.58
N ARG A 7 -18.04 4.92 3.01
CA ARG A 7 -17.39 4.55 1.75
C ARG A 7 -16.50 3.33 1.93
N ARG A 8 -15.64 3.33 2.95
CA ARG A 8 -14.76 2.18 3.26
C ARG A 8 -15.54 0.89 3.49
N GLU A 9 -16.59 0.94 4.32
CA GLU A 9 -17.45 -0.22 4.58
C GLU A 9 -18.11 -0.76 3.30
N SER A 10 -18.57 0.14 2.43
CA SER A 10 -19.15 -0.25 1.14
C SER A 10 -18.12 -0.88 0.21
N GLU A 11 -16.86 -0.43 0.25
CA GLU A 11 -15.78 -0.99 -0.56
C GLU A 11 -15.34 -2.36 -0.04
N SER A 12 -15.13 -2.51 1.26
CA SER A 12 -14.74 -3.80 1.84
C SER A 12 -15.79 -4.88 1.59
N LYS A 13 -17.09 -4.53 1.70
CA LYS A 13 -18.17 -5.45 1.32
C LYS A 13 -18.09 -5.87 -0.16
N ARG A 14 -17.80 -4.93 -1.06
CA ARG A 14 -17.70 -5.19 -2.50
C ARG A 14 -16.51 -6.09 -2.84
N TYR A 15 -15.34 -5.83 -2.25
CA TYR A 15 -14.13 -6.64 -2.47
C TYR A 15 -14.34 -8.08 -2.00
N MET A 16 -14.92 -8.26 -0.82
CA MET A 16 -15.25 -9.59 -0.30
C MET A 16 -16.28 -10.32 -1.18
N THR A 17 -17.37 -9.65 -1.60
CA THR A 17 -18.41 -10.30 -2.41
C THR A 17 -17.95 -10.67 -3.82
N LEU A 18 -17.16 -9.81 -4.49
CA LEU A 18 -16.78 -10.03 -5.89
C LEU A 18 -15.52 -10.86 -6.06
N TYR A 19 -14.56 -10.69 -5.14
CA TYR A 19 -13.21 -11.26 -5.29
C TYR A 19 -12.82 -12.20 -4.16
N GLN A 20 -13.63 -12.31 -3.09
CA GLN A 20 -13.29 -13.06 -1.87
C GLN A 20 -11.96 -12.61 -1.25
N VAL A 21 -11.63 -11.32 -1.44
CA VAL A 21 -10.42 -10.70 -0.90
C VAL A 21 -10.82 -9.77 0.24
N ASP A 22 -10.14 -9.93 1.39
CA ASP A 22 -10.13 -8.93 2.44
C ASP A 22 -9.13 -7.82 2.07
N ASN A 23 -9.63 -6.64 1.73
CA ASN A 23 -8.83 -5.47 1.37
C ASN A 23 -8.15 -4.80 2.59
N HIS A 24 -8.36 -5.32 3.79
CA HIS A 24 -7.62 -4.94 4.99
C HIS A 24 -6.55 -5.96 5.38
N ASP A 25 -6.51 -7.13 4.73
CA ASP A 25 -5.47 -8.12 4.96
C ASP A 25 -4.17 -7.67 4.30
N LEU A 26 -3.24 -7.25 5.15
CA LEU A 26 -1.93 -6.73 4.76
C LEU A 26 -0.93 -7.84 4.41
N SER A 27 -1.23 -9.12 4.70
CA SER A 27 -0.34 -10.24 4.42
C SER A 27 -0.12 -10.49 2.93
N HIS A 28 -1.01 -9.96 2.08
CA HIS A 28 -0.91 -10.04 0.63
C HIS A 28 0.15 -9.11 0.02
N TYR A 29 0.70 -8.16 0.79
CA TYR A 29 1.62 -7.15 0.28
C TYR A 29 3.05 -7.46 0.70
N ASP A 30 4.00 -7.25 -0.22
CA ASP A 30 5.42 -7.38 0.06
C ASP A 30 5.98 -6.23 0.93
N LEU A 31 5.30 -5.09 0.93
CA LEU A 31 5.72 -3.88 1.64
C LEU A 31 4.49 -3.10 2.11
N VAL A 32 4.47 -2.78 3.40
CA VAL A 32 3.45 -1.94 4.03
C VAL A 32 4.14 -0.77 4.71
N ILE A 33 3.74 0.46 4.36
CA ILE A 33 4.29 1.69 4.93
C ILE A 33 3.17 2.47 5.59
N ASP A 34 3.31 2.76 6.89
CA ASP A 34 2.45 3.73 7.57
C ASP A 34 2.86 5.14 7.16
N THR A 35 1.94 5.84 6.49
CA THR A 35 2.14 7.20 5.99
C THR A 35 1.50 8.27 6.86
N THR A 36 0.89 7.91 8.00
CA THR A 36 0.12 8.82 8.86
C THR A 36 0.91 10.07 9.25
N ASN A 37 2.21 9.89 9.56
CA ASN A 37 3.12 10.98 9.94
C ASN A 37 4.43 10.97 9.12
N THR A 38 4.49 10.20 8.03
CA THR A 38 5.72 10.01 7.26
C THR A 38 5.77 11.00 6.09
N PRO A 39 6.81 11.85 5.98
CA PRO A 39 6.95 12.78 4.86
C PRO A 39 7.03 12.04 3.52
N PRO A 40 6.47 12.61 2.43
CA PRO A 40 6.46 11.95 1.12
C PRO A 40 7.84 11.47 0.63
N ALA A 41 8.88 12.27 0.83
CA ALA A 41 10.25 11.91 0.44
C ALA A 41 10.76 10.65 1.18
N GLU A 42 10.39 10.47 2.44
CA GLU A 42 10.76 9.30 3.22
C GLU A 42 9.96 8.07 2.79
N VAL A 43 8.68 8.24 2.44
CA VAL A 43 7.86 7.15 1.86
C VAL A 43 8.48 6.65 0.56
N VAL A 44 8.87 7.57 -0.34
CA VAL A 44 9.52 7.24 -1.61
C VAL A 44 10.83 6.49 -1.35
N LYS A 45 11.66 6.97 -0.42
CA LYS A 45 12.90 6.29 -0.04
C LYS A 45 12.64 4.86 0.43
N LYS A 46 11.66 4.63 1.32
CA LYS A 46 11.30 3.29 1.81
C LYS A 46 10.86 2.35 0.68
N ILE A 47 10.12 2.85 -0.31
CA ILE A 47 9.73 2.07 -1.49
C ILE A 47 10.97 1.67 -2.30
N LEU A 48 11.82 2.63 -2.62
CA LEU A 48 13.02 2.40 -3.44
C LEU A 48 14.00 1.44 -2.76
N ASP A 49 14.28 1.65 -1.46
CA ASP A 49 15.13 0.77 -0.67
C ASP A 49 14.61 -0.68 -0.70
N SER A 50 13.31 -0.90 -0.48
CA SER A 50 12.71 -2.23 -0.52
C SER A 50 12.80 -2.88 -1.90
N LEU A 51 12.60 -2.12 -2.97
CA LEU A 51 12.76 -2.65 -4.34
C LEU A 51 14.21 -3.04 -4.64
N THR A 52 15.18 -2.25 -4.15
CA THR A 52 16.61 -2.54 -4.29
C THR A 52 17.02 -3.77 -3.48
N GLU A 53 16.59 -3.88 -2.22
CA GLU A 53 16.84 -5.04 -1.35
C GLU A 53 16.28 -6.34 -1.93
N ARG A 54 15.15 -6.26 -2.63
CA ARG A 54 14.53 -7.38 -3.34
C ARG A 54 15.15 -7.66 -4.72
N GLY A 55 16.14 -6.87 -5.14
CA GLY A 55 16.81 -6.99 -6.44
C GLY A 55 15.91 -6.68 -7.64
N LEU A 56 14.79 -5.97 -7.43
CA LEU A 56 13.83 -5.62 -8.48
C LEU A 56 14.28 -4.40 -9.29
N ILE A 57 15.10 -3.53 -8.68
CA ILE A 57 15.73 -2.39 -9.33
C ILE A 57 17.20 -2.30 -8.93
N ARG A 58 18.02 -1.71 -9.80
CA ARG A 58 19.43 -1.47 -9.50
C ARG A 58 19.64 -0.05 -8.96
N PRO A 59 20.58 0.16 -8.04
CA PRO A 59 20.84 1.48 -7.46
C PRO A 59 21.16 2.56 -8.51
N GLU A 60 21.86 2.19 -9.59
CA GLU A 60 22.21 3.08 -10.70
C GLU A 60 21.01 3.56 -11.54
N SER A 61 19.83 2.95 -11.37
CA SER A 61 18.60 3.33 -12.07
C SER A 61 17.81 4.45 -11.37
N ILE A 62 18.27 4.91 -10.20
CA ILE A 62 17.56 5.86 -9.32
C ILE A 62 18.15 7.29 -9.43
N VAL A 63 19.04 7.53 -10.39
CA VAL A 63 19.72 8.82 -10.61
C VAL A 63 18.91 9.74 -11.53
#